data_AF-A0A7J8Y703-F1
#
_entry.id   AF-A0A7J8Y703-F1
#
_cell.length_a   1.000
_cell.length_b   1.000
_cell.length_c   1.000
_cell.angle_alpha   90.00
_cell.angle_beta   90.00
_cell.angle_gamma   90.00
#
_symmetry.space_group_name_H-M   'P 1'
#
loop_
_entity.id
_entity.type
_entity.pdbx_description
1 polymer ?
#
loop_
_entity_poly.entity_id
_entity_poly.type
_entity_poly.pdbx_seq_one_letter_code
_entity_poly.pdbx_strand_id
1 'polypeptide(L)'
;GDPLYVKVNKLSSTKTQLPYDFYYLKYCKPSKIVNNAENLGEVLRGDRIENSVYTFEMREDQPCKIVCRMKLHADSAKNFKEKIDDEYRVNMILDNLPVAVRRQRRDGSQSTTYEHGFRVGFKGNYAGSKEEKYFINNHLSFRVMFHRDTETDAARIVGFERLAFLGSGLSSIGYRLSSDQLTYVIIVHCVALVNSINHEYKEWDEKNPQVTTCNKDTKNLIQGSTVPQEVDAGKEVVFTYDVTFKESDIKWASRWDTYLLMNDDQIHWFSIINSLMIVLFLSGMVAMIMMRTLYKDIANYNQLETQDEAQEETGWKLVHGDVFRAPINYGLLCVY
;
A
#
# COMPACT_ATOMS: atom_id res chain seq x y z
N GLY A 1 -5.68 -30.36 -8.06
CA GLY A 1 -6.88 -29.70 -7.49
C GLY A 1 -7.31 -28.57 -8.39
N ASP A 2 -8.23 -27.70 -7.96
CA ASP A 2 -8.55 -26.49 -8.74
C ASP A 2 -7.32 -25.57 -8.90
N PRO A 3 -7.16 -24.89 -10.05
CA PRO A 3 -6.04 -23.99 -10.28
C PRO A 3 -6.21 -22.67 -9.52
N LEU A 4 -5.12 -22.22 -8.89
CA LEU A 4 -5.01 -20.93 -8.22
C LEU A 4 -4.07 -20.01 -9.00
N TYR A 5 -4.52 -18.78 -9.25
CA TYR A 5 -3.74 -17.79 -9.98
C TYR A 5 -3.23 -16.72 -9.03
N VAL A 6 -1.91 -16.55 -8.96
CA VAL A 6 -1.32 -15.40 -8.26
C VAL A 6 -1.43 -14.18 -9.17
N LYS A 7 -1.86 -13.07 -8.60
CA LYS A 7 -1.91 -11.77 -9.26
C LYS A 7 -0.78 -10.89 -8.76
N VAL A 8 -0.33 -9.97 -9.59
CA VAL A 8 0.66 -8.95 -9.26
C VAL A 8 -0.03 -7.59 -9.24
N ASN A 9 0.39 -6.71 -8.33
CA ASN A 9 -0.14 -5.35 -8.25
C ASN A 9 0.97 -4.36 -8.63
N LYS A 10 1.63 -3.76 -7.63
CA LYS A 10 2.62 -2.71 -7.83
C LYS A 10 3.93 -3.00 -7.10
N LEU A 11 4.97 -2.31 -7.55
CA LEU A 11 6.22 -2.14 -6.83
C LEU A 11 6.09 -0.91 -5.92
N SER A 12 6.16 -1.12 -4.60
CA SER A 12 6.17 -0.03 -3.61
C SER A 12 7.51 0.03 -2.90
N SER A 13 7.94 1.21 -2.49
CA SER A 13 9.20 1.43 -1.77
C SER A 13 8.89 2.16 -0.47
N THR A 14 9.66 1.88 0.59
CA THR A 14 9.61 2.64 1.85
C THR A 14 10.42 3.92 1.81
N LYS A 15 11.31 4.07 0.81
CA LYS A 15 12.14 5.27 0.62
C LYS A 15 11.49 6.28 -0.33
N THR A 16 10.78 5.81 -1.34
CA THR A 16 10.21 6.65 -2.40
C THR A 16 8.69 6.55 -2.42
N GLN A 17 8.02 7.65 -2.79
CA GLN A 17 6.55 7.72 -2.81
C GLN A 17 5.95 7.28 -4.15
N LEU A 18 6.78 6.97 -5.16
CA LEU A 18 6.33 6.64 -6.50
C LEU A 18 6.20 5.12 -6.66
N PRO A 19 4.98 4.58 -6.77
CA PRO A 19 4.77 3.19 -7.15
C PRO A 19 5.09 2.99 -8.63
N TYR A 20 5.56 1.79 -8.97
CA TYR A 20 5.79 1.37 -10.37
C TYR A 20 4.97 0.12 -10.67
N ASP A 21 4.55 -0.05 -11.92
CA ASP A 21 3.90 -1.27 -12.37
C ASP A 21 4.86 -2.47 -12.21
N PHE A 22 4.34 -3.66 -11.88
CA PHE A 22 5.17 -4.86 -11.69
C PHE A 22 6.08 -5.15 -12.90
N TYR A 23 5.53 -5.06 -14.10
CA TYR A 23 6.23 -5.32 -15.37
C TYR A 23 7.12 -4.18 -15.88
N TYR A 24 7.30 -3.12 -15.09
CA TYR A 24 8.33 -2.10 -15.32
C TYR A 24 9.73 -2.71 -15.21
N LEU A 25 9.94 -3.53 -14.19
CA LEU A 25 11.11 -4.39 -14.10
C LEU A 25 10.94 -5.57 -15.07
N LYS A 26 12.06 -6.04 -15.62
CA LYS A 26 12.06 -7.09 -16.65
C LYS A 26 11.83 -8.48 -16.04
N TYR A 27 10.71 -8.67 -15.35
CA TYR A 27 10.26 -9.98 -14.86
C TYR A 27 9.67 -10.84 -15.98
N CYS A 28 9.43 -12.11 -15.68
CA CYS A 28 8.71 -13.04 -16.56
C CYS A 28 7.29 -12.52 -16.86
N LYS A 29 6.94 -12.38 -18.13
CA LYS A 29 5.61 -11.90 -18.57
C LYS A 29 4.80 -13.06 -19.14
N PRO A 30 3.49 -13.13 -18.85
CA PRO A 30 2.59 -14.06 -19.53
C PRO A 30 2.39 -13.63 -21.00
N SER A 31 1.84 -14.53 -21.83
CA SER A 31 1.58 -14.26 -23.25
C SER A 31 0.62 -13.07 -23.49
N LYS A 32 -0.34 -12.89 -22.59
CA LYS A 32 -1.27 -11.76 -22.58
C LYS A 32 -1.39 -11.21 -21.16
N ILE A 33 -1.13 -9.92 -21.00
CA ILE A 33 -1.34 -9.21 -19.74
C ILE A 33 -2.81 -8.75 -19.73
N VAL A 34 -3.53 -9.14 -18.69
CA VAL A 34 -4.93 -8.80 -18.46
C VAL A 34 -5.03 -8.12 -17.10
N ASN A 35 -5.65 -6.94 -17.09
CA ASN A 35 -5.95 -6.23 -15.85
C ASN A 35 -7.24 -6.79 -15.25
N ASN A 36 -7.15 -7.26 -14.01
CA ASN A 36 -8.22 -7.86 -13.22
C ASN A 36 -8.51 -6.98 -12.00
N ALA A 37 -8.93 -5.73 -12.23
CA ALA A 37 -9.51 -4.90 -11.18
C ALA A 37 -10.86 -5.51 -10.76
N GLU A 38 -11.01 -5.84 -9.48
CA GLU A 38 -12.21 -6.54 -8.98
C GLU A 38 -13.26 -5.58 -8.42
N ASN A 39 -12.84 -4.40 -7.95
CA ASN A 39 -13.76 -3.44 -7.37
C ASN A 39 -13.52 -2.00 -7.88
N LEU A 40 -14.58 -1.18 -7.81
CA LEU A 40 -14.55 0.22 -8.23
C LEU A 40 -13.51 1.04 -7.44
N GLY A 41 -13.26 0.68 -6.18
CA GLY A 41 -12.27 1.33 -5.33
C GLY A 41 -10.81 1.11 -5.78
N GLU A 42 -10.49 -0.05 -6.37
CA GLU A 42 -9.18 -0.35 -6.98
C GLU A 42 -8.97 0.45 -8.25
N VAL A 43 -10.02 0.56 -9.08
CA VAL A 43 -9.99 1.38 -10.29
C VAL A 43 -9.76 2.85 -9.95
N LEU A 44 -10.46 3.40 -8.95
CA LEU A 44 -10.32 4.80 -8.52
C LEU A 44 -8.96 5.10 -7.86
N ARG A 45 -8.36 4.12 -7.18
CA ARG A 45 -7.00 4.24 -6.63
C ARG A 45 -5.92 4.11 -7.70
N GLY A 46 -6.29 3.72 -8.92
CA GLY A 46 -5.36 3.46 -10.02
C GLY A 46 -4.52 2.19 -9.80
N ASP A 47 -4.96 1.29 -8.94
CA ASP A 47 -4.26 0.02 -8.73
C ASP A 47 -4.47 -0.87 -9.96
N ARG A 48 -3.37 -1.24 -10.61
CA ARG A 48 -3.35 -2.12 -11.78
C ARG A 48 -3.04 -3.53 -11.32
N ILE A 49 -4.07 -4.32 -11.02
CA ILE A 49 -3.90 -5.73 -10.69
C ILE A 49 -3.81 -6.52 -11.99
N GLU A 50 -2.69 -7.19 -12.23
CA GLU A 50 -2.43 -7.91 -13.46
C GLU A 50 -2.21 -9.40 -13.19
N ASN A 51 -2.48 -10.24 -14.20
CA ASN A 51 -2.18 -11.66 -14.12
C ASN A 51 -0.66 -11.91 -14.07
N SER A 52 -0.24 -12.88 -13.28
CA SER A 52 1.16 -13.33 -13.23
C SER A 52 1.34 -14.69 -13.89
N VAL A 53 2.59 -15.13 -13.99
CA VAL A 53 3.02 -16.45 -14.49
C VAL A 53 3.00 -17.53 -13.41
N TYR A 54 2.74 -17.18 -12.15
CA TYR A 54 2.70 -18.11 -11.03
C TYR A 54 1.31 -18.73 -10.91
N THR A 55 1.23 -20.05 -11.11
CA THR A 55 0.00 -20.83 -11.05
C THR A 55 0.18 -22.00 -10.09
N PHE A 56 -0.72 -22.16 -9.13
CA PHE A 56 -0.66 -23.26 -8.17
C PHE A 56 -1.81 -24.23 -8.42
N GLU A 57 -1.65 -25.46 -7.98
CA GLU A 57 -2.73 -26.45 -7.95
C GLU A 57 -3.11 -26.70 -6.50
N MET A 58 -4.39 -26.55 -6.18
CA MET A 58 -4.84 -26.59 -4.80
C MET A 58 -4.49 -27.93 -4.13
N ARG A 59 -3.85 -27.85 -2.95
CA ARG A 59 -3.32 -28.98 -2.15
C ARG A 59 -2.26 -29.86 -2.82
N GLU A 60 -1.67 -29.38 -3.90
CA GLU A 60 -0.55 -30.06 -4.53
C GLU A 60 0.74 -29.30 -4.28
N ASP A 61 1.61 -29.87 -3.46
CA ASP A 61 2.93 -29.29 -3.23
C ASP A 61 3.76 -29.37 -4.53
N GLN A 62 4.17 -28.22 -5.01
CA GLN A 62 4.94 -28.10 -6.25
C GLN A 62 6.37 -27.67 -5.89
N PRO A 63 7.31 -28.61 -5.72
CA PRO A 63 8.70 -28.28 -5.48
C PRO A 63 9.34 -27.78 -6.78
N CYS A 64 9.97 -26.61 -6.71
CA CYS A 64 10.87 -26.11 -7.73
C CYS A 64 10.32 -26.05 -9.17
N LYS A 65 9.27 -25.26 -9.38
CA LYS A 65 8.74 -24.97 -10.70
C LYS A 65 9.50 -23.81 -11.34
N ILE A 66 10.02 -24.05 -12.54
CA ILE A 66 10.71 -23.03 -13.34
C ILE A 66 9.68 -22.19 -14.07
N VAL A 67 9.86 -20.88 -14.03
CA VAL A 67 8.94 -19.90 -14.61
C VAL A 67 9.43 -19.48 -15.98
N CYS A 68 10.61 -18.86 -16.01
CA CYS A 68 11.23 -18.41 -17.25
C CYS A 68 12.74 -18.19 -17.04
N ARG A 69 13.44 -18.12 -18.17
CA ARG A 69 14.81 -17.60 -18.24
C ARG A 69 14.78 -16.24 -18.90
N MET A 70 15.53 -15.30 -18.34
CA MET A 70 15.72 -13.98 -18.91
C MET A 70 17.20 -13.64 -19.05
N LYS A 71 17.53 -12.84 -20.07
CA LYS A 71 18.85 -12.22 -20.19
C LYS A 71 18.76 -10.76 -19.74
N LEU A 72 19.66 -10.37 -18.83
CA LEU A 72 19.81 -9.00 -18.36
C LEU A 72 20.61 -8.18 -19.37
N HIS A 73 20.00 -7.14 -19.93
CA HIS A 73 20.74 -6.11 -20.67
C HIS A 73 21.21 -5.02 -19.72
N ALA A 74 22.08 -4.12 -20.19
CA ALA A 74 22.61 -3.01 -19.39
C ALA A 74 21.48 -2.18 -18.74
N ASP A 75 20.44 -1.82 -19.50
CA ASP A 75 19.32 -1.02 -18.99
C ASP A 75 18.49 -1.79 -17.94
N SER A 76 18.23 -3.08 -18.19
CA SER A 76 17.48 -3.90 -17.23
C SER A 76 18.25 -4.11 -15.94
N ALA A 77 19.56 -4.37 -16.03
CA ALA A 77 20.42 -4.51 -14.86
C ALA A 77 20.49 -3.21 -14.07
N LYS A 78 20.59 -2.05 -14.75
CA LYS A 78 20.54 -0.73 -14.12
C LYS A 78 19.22 -0.51 -13.38
N ASN A 79 18.09 -0.76 -14.03
CA ASN A 79 16.77 -0.61 -13.40
C ASN A 79 16.62 -1.51 -12.16
N PHE A 80 17.09 -2.76 -12.22
CA PHE A 80 17.09 -3.63 -11.04
C PHE A 80 17.98 -3.08 -9.92
N LYS A 81 19.19 -2.60 -10.22
CA LYS A 81 20.11 -2.02 -9.22
C LYS A 81 19.50 -0.81 -8.53
N GLU A 82 18.94 0.13 -9.31
CA GLU A 82 18.27 1.33 -8.78
C GLU A 82 17.06 0.96 -7.89
N LYS A 83 16.23 -0.01 -8.30
CA LYS A 83 15.09 -0.43 -7.47
C LYS A 83 15.49 -1.21 -6.22
N ILE A 84 16.66 -1.88 -6.23
CA ILE A 84 17.24 -2.48 -5.03
C ILE A 84 17.76 -1.39 -4.07
N ASP A 85 18.41 -0.34 -4.60
CA ASP A 85 18.88 0.81 -3.80
C ASP A 85 17.73 1.51 -3.05
N ASP A 86 16.63 1.71 -3.77
CA ASP A 86 15.42 2.35 -3.27
C ASP A 86 14.56 1.41 -2.41
N GLU A 87 14.99 0.18 -2.13
CA GLU A 87 14.24 -0.81 -1.32
C GLU A 87 12.82 -1.08 -1.82
N TYR A 88 12.65 -1.18 -3.14
CA TYR A 88 11.38 -1.58 -3.72
C TYR A 88 11.01 -3.01 -3.33
N ARG A 89 9.71 -3.19 -3.11
CA ARG A 89 9.02 -4.41 -2.74
C ARG A 89 7.96 -4.72 -3.77
N VAL A 90 7.83 -5.99 -4.08
CA VAL A 90 6.86 -6.54 -5.02
C VAL A 90 5.61 -6.94 -4.26
N ASN A 91 4.46 -6.34 -4.58
CA ASN A 91 3.18 -6.70 -3.99
C ASN A 91 2.46 -7.71 -4.88
N MET A 92 2.20 -8.89 -4.32
CA MET A 92 1.43 -9.97 -4.95
C MET A 92 0.13 -10.21 -4.17
N ILE A 93 -0.86 -10.78 -4.86
CA ILE A 93 -2.18 -11.08 -4.31
C ILE A 93 -2.55 -12.52 -4.68
N LEU A 94 -3.06 -13.28 -3.73
CA LEU A 94 -3.60 -14.63 -3.91
C LEU A 94 -4.98 -14.70 -3.24
N ASP A 95 -6.01 -15.13 -3.97
CA ASP A 95 -7.39 -15.23 -3.44
C ASP A 95 -7.89 -13.95 -2.76
N ASN A 96 -7.55 -12.80 -3.35
CA ASN A 96 -7.84 -11.45 -2.86
C ASN A 96 -7.21 -11.11 -1.51
N LEU A 97 -6.26 -11.92 -1.05
CA LEU A 97 -5.41 -11.63 0.10
C LEU A 97 -4.02 -11.20 -0.39
N PRO A 98 -3.43 -10.15 0.20
CA PRO A 98 -2.06 -9.79 -0.13
C PRO A 98 -1.12 -10.91 0.33
N VAL A 99 -0.09 -11.20 -0.46
CA VAL A 99 0.93 -12.17 -0.08
C VAL A 99 1.85 -11.53 0.95
N ALA A 100 1.89 -12.12 2.14
CA ALA A 100 2.67 -11.63 3.27
C ALA A 100 4.12 -12.11 3.17
N VAL A 101 5.06 -11.32 3.70
CA VAL A 101 6.45 -11.75 3.87
C VAL A 101 6.82 -11.71 5.34
N ARG A 102 7.43 -12.78 5.84
CA ARG A 102 7.85 -12.84 7.24
C ARG A 102 9.06 -11.94 7.47
N ARG A 103 8.93 -10.96 8.37
CA ARG A 103 10.07 -10.16 8.85
C ARG A 103 10.92 -11.03 9.77
N GLN A 104 12.17 -11.29 9.39
CA GLN A 104 13.13 -11.90 10.30
C GLN A 104 13.64 -10.85 11.27
N ARG A 105 13.19 -10.89 12.53
CA ARG A 105 13.72 -10.02 13.59
C ARG A 105 15.12 -10.50 13.95
N ARG A 106 16.09 -9.58 14.02
CA ARG A 106 17.49 -9.88 14.42
C ARG A 106 17.62 -10.31 15.90
N ASP A 107 16.55 -10.19 16.67
CA ASP A 107 16.53 -10.24 18.14
C ASP A 107 16.03 -11.58 18.70
N GLY A 108 15.86 -12.61 17.86
CA GLY A 108 15.46 -13.96 18.30
C GLY A 108 14.04 -14.08 18.89
N SER A 109 13.26 -12.99 18.98
CA SER A 109 11.88 -13.06 19.49
C SER A 109 10.96 -13.84 18.53
N GLN A 110 10.04 -14.62 19.09
CA GLN A 110 9.09 -15.45 18.34
C GLN A 110 7.95 -14.67 17.67
N SER A 111 7.91 -13.34 17.80
CA SER A 111 6.84 -12.54 17.16
C SER A 111 7.04 -12.51 15.64
N THR A 112 6.22 -13.26 14.90
CA THR A 112 6.21 -13.25 13.43
C THR A 112 5.52 -11.99 12.93
N THR A 113 6.27 -10.89 12.81
CA THR A 113 5.78 -9.71 12.11
C THR A 113 5.76 -10.00 10.61
N TYR A 114 4.69 -9.58 9.95
CA TYR A 114 4.53 -9.70 8.51
C TYR A 114 4.63 -8.33 7.86
N GLU A 115 5.17 -8.29 6.67
CA GLU A 115 5.29 -7.09 5.85
C GLU A 115 4.61 -7.31 4.50
N HIS A 116 4.12 -6.24 3.90
CA HIS A 116 3.60 -6.24 2.56
C HIS A 116 4.74 -6.34 1.54
N GLY A 117 4.63 -7.34 0.66
CA GLY A 117 5.52 -7.54 -0.47
C GLY A 117 6.95 -7.95 -0.12
N PHE A 118 7.61 -8.60 -1.07
CA PHE A 118 9.00 -9.03 -0.92
C PHE A 118 9.96 -8.06 -1.59
N ARG A 119 11.15 -7.87 -1.03
CA ARG A 119 12.19 -7.01 -1.62
C ARG A 119 12.59 -7.54 -3.00
N VAL A 120 12.74 -6.65 -3.98
CA VAL A 120 13.24 -6.99 -5.34
C VAL A 120 14.58 -7.73 -5.27
N GLY A 121 15.44 -7.33 -4.33
CA GLY A 121 16.76 -7.90 -4.11
C GLY A 121 17.42 -7.30 -2.88
N PHE A 122 18.72 -7.52 -2.74
CA PHE A 122 19.53 -6.98 -1.66
C PHE A 122 20.96 -6.69 -2.13
N LYS A 123 21.66 -5.83 -1.39
CA LYS A 123 23.11 -5.65 -1.54
C LYS A 123 23.84 -6.56 -0.57
N GLY A 124 24.99 -7.07 -1.00
CA GLY A 124 25.88 -7.82 -0.13
C GLY A 124 27.28 -7.93 -0.70
N ASN A 125 28.18 -8.43 0.12
CA ASN A 125 29.57 -8.61 -0.23
C ASN A 125 29.89 -10.11 -0.16
N TYR A 126 30.74 -10.58 -1.07
CA TYR A 126 31.31 -11.92 -0.94
C TYR A 126 32.28 -11.97 0.24
N ALA A 127 32.36 -13.12 0.90
CA ALA A 127 33.33 -13.34 1.98
C ALA A 127 34.75 -13.06 1.46
N GLY A 128 35.41 -12.04 2.01
CA GLY A 128 36.76 -11.62 1.62
C GLY A 128 36.82 -10.50 0.57
N SER A 129 35.70 -10.07 -0.02
CA SER A 129 35.65 -8.88 -0.88
C SER A 129 35.03 -7.69 -0.15
N LYS A 130 35.58 -6.48 -0.37
CA LYS A 130 34.97 -5.22 0.07
C LYS A 130 34.02 -4.63 -0.97
N GLU A 131 33.89 -5.27 -2.13
CA GLU A 131 33.04 -4.80 -3.22
C GLU A 131 31.58 -5.15 -2.94
N GLU A 132 30.73 -4.13 -2.83
CA GLU A 132 29.28 -4.29 -2.76
C GLU A 132 28.71 -4.71 -4.10
N LYS A 133 28.02 -5.85 -4.10
CA LYS A 133 27.31 -6.37 -5.26
C LYS A 133 25.82 -6.43 -5.01
N TYR A 134 25.09 -6.41 -6.11
CA TYR A 134 23.63 -6.44 -6.14
C TYR A 134 23.14 -7.85 -6.45
N PHE A 135 22.23 -8.35 -5.63
CA PHE A 135 21.63 -9.67 -5.78
C PHE A 135 20.12 -9.56 -5.96
N ILE A 136 19.56 -10.34 -6.88
CA ILE A 136 18.11 -10.37 -7.15
C ILE A 136 17.46 -11.57 -6.46
N ASN A 137 16.26 -11.36 -5.92
CA ASN A 137 15.43 -12.44 -5.41
C ASN A 137 14.66 -13.08 -6.57
N ASN A 138 15.20 -14.19 -7.09
CA ASN A 138 14.67 -14.90 -8.26
C ASN A 138 13.97 -16.20 -7.91
N HIS A 139 14.02 -16.63 -6.64
CA HIS A 139 13.33 -17.82 -6.16
C HIS A 139 12.31 -17.47 -5.06
N LEU A 140 11.05 -17.81 -5.30
CA LEU A 140 9.94 -17.55 -4.37
C LEU A 140 9.39 -18.86 -3.80
N SER A 141 9.38 -19.00 -2.49
CA SER A 141 8.76 -20.13 -1.79
C SER A 141 7.44 -19.68 -1.19
N PHE A 142 6.33 -20.16 -1.75
CA PHE A 142 4.99 -19.84 -1.31
C PHE A 142 4.50 -20.88 -0.31
N ARG A 143 4.10 -20.40 0.87
CA ARG A 143 3.43 -21.20 1.90
C ARG A 143 1.97 -20.79 1.96
N VAL A 144 1.12 -21.59 1.34
CA VAL A 144 -0.32 -21.34 1.28
C VAL A 144 -0.98 -22.03 2.46
N MET A 145 -1.59 -21.23 3.35
CA MET A 145 -2.36 -21.74 4.47
C MET A 145 -3.82 -21.83 4.08
N PHE A 146 -4.41 -22.99 4.32
CA PHE A 146 -5.80 -23.25 4.00
C PHE A 146 -6.56 -23.79 5.21
N HIS A 147 -7.85 -23.52 5.24
CA HIS A 147 -8.76 -24.03 6.25
C HIS A 147 -9.75 -24.99 5.60
N ARG A 148 -9.93 -26.16 6.20
CA ARG A 148 -10.98 -27.10 5.80
C ARG A 148 -12.24 -26.75 6.56
N ASP A 149 -13.29 -26.41 5.84
CA ASP A 149 -14.60 -26.26 6.46
C ASP A 149 -15.22 -27.65 6.62
N THR A 150 -15.28 -28.14 7.86
CA THR A 150 -15.93 -29.41 8.20
C THR A 150 -17.43 -29.24 8.50
N GLU A 151 -17.92 -28.00 8.60
CA GLU A 151 -19.30 -27.69 9.00
C GLU A 151 -20.24 -27.44 7.80
N THR A 152 -19.72 -27.23 6.59
CA THR A 152 -20.54 -26.92 5.41
C THR A 152 -20.58 -28.03 4.37
N ASP A 153 -21.49 -28.99 4.57
CA ASP A 153 -22.14 -29.71 3.46
C ASP A 153 -23.18 -28.82 2.74
N ALA A 154 -23.32 -27.56 3.17
CA ALA A 154 -24.13 -26.52 2.54
C ALA A 154 -23.49 -25.14 2.73
N ALA A 155 -23.36 -24.41 1.61
CA ALA A 155 -22.83 -23.06 1.49
C ALA A 155 -23.32 -22.09 2.59
N ARG A 156 -22.48 -21.81 3.58
CA ARG A 156 -22.67 -20.69 4.50
C ARG A 156 -22.02 -19.45 3.92
N ILE A 157 -22.72 -18.86 2.95
CA ILE A 157 -22.47 -17.49 2.49
C ILE A 157 -22.81 -16.57 3.65
N VAL A 158 -21.81 -15.95 4.25
CA VAL A 158 -22.01 -14.84 5.19
C VAL A 158 -21.65 -13.56 4.46
N GLY A 159 -22.68 -12.80 4.06
CA GLY A 159 -22.53 -11.37 3.81
C GLY A 159 -22.46 -10.89 2.35
N PHE A 160 -23.32 -11.38 1.46
CA PHE A 160 -24.24 -10.59 0.63
C PHE A 160 -25.12 -11.58 -0.15
N GLU A 161 -26.36 -11.19 -0.39
CA GLU A 161 -27.51 -12.04 -0.68
C GLU A 161 -27.36 -13.00 -1.87
N ARG A 162 -28.01 -14.18 -1.75
CA ARG A 162 -28.11 -15.24 -2.75
C ARG A 162 -28.57 -14.69 -4.11
N LEU A 163 -27.80 -14.99 -5.16
CA LEU A 163 -28.32 -15.31 -6.50
C LEU A 163 -27.25 -16.08 -7.29
N ALA A 164 -27.42 -17.41 -7.34
CA ALA A 164 -26.78 -18.22 -8.36
C ALA A 164 -27.55 -18.01 -9.69
N PHE A 165 -26.78 -18.06 -10.80
CA PHE A 165 -27.19 -18.03 -12.21
C PHE A 165 -27.49 -16.67 -12.85
N LEU A 166 -26.45 -16.03 -13.39
CA LEU A 166 -26.24 -15.78 -14.82
C LEU A 166 -25.05 -14.82 -15.02
N GLY A 167 -23.93 -15.32 -15.51
CA GLY A 167 -22.89 -14.52 -16.17
C GLY A 167 -22.09 -13.55 -15.29
N SER A 168 -20.77 -13.65 -15.38
CA SER A 168 -19.76 -12.68 -14.90
C SER A 168 -19.56 -12.52 -13.39
N GLY A 169 -18.38 -12.92 -12.90
CA GLY A 169 -17.57 -12.00 -12.12
C GLY A 169 -17.52 -12.12 -10.59
N LEU A 170 -17.90 -13.24 -9.96
CA LEU A 170 -17.61 -13.47 -8.53
C LEU A 170 -17.02 -14.88 -8.36
N SER A 171 -15.73 -14.94 -8.04
CA SER A 171 -15.03 -16.20 -7.81
C SER A 171 -15.63 -16.92 -6.60
N SER A 172 -15.99 -18.19 -6.78
CA SER A 172 -16.38 -19.12 -5.73
C SER A 172 -15.41 -19.05 -4.53
N ILE A 173 -15.93 -18.76 -3.34
CA ILE A 173 -15.15 -18.57 -2.10
C ILE A 173 -14.48 -19.88 -1.62
N GLY A 174 -14.85 -21.03 -2.20
CA GLY A 174 -14.27 -22.34 -1.89
C GLY A 174 -13.75 -23.06 -3.12
N TYR A 175 -12.64 -23.77 -2.94
CA TYR A 175 -11.98 -24.60 -3.95
C TYR A 175 -12.34 -26.07 -3.75
N ARG A 176 -12.60 -26.81 -4.84
CA ARG A 176 -12.96 -28.23 -4.80
C ARG A 176 -11.70 -29.10 -4.73
N LEU A 177 -11.76 -30.12 -3.88
CA LEU A 177 -10.66 -31.05 -3.64
C LEU A 177 -10.55 -32.17 -4.68
N SER A 178 -11.67 -32.69 -5.17
CA SER A 178 -11.75 -33.67 -6.25
C SER A 178 -13.19 -33.76 -6.77
N SER A 179 -13.42 -34.41 -7.92
CA SER A 179 -14.77 -34.63 -8.47
C SER A 179 -15.71 -35.38 -7.50
N ASP A 180 -15.15 -36.19 -6.59
CA ASP A 180 -15.91 -37.15 -5.77
C ASP A 180 -16.06 -36.76 -4.28
N GLN A 181 -15.48 -35.64 -3.82
CA GLN A 181 -15.65 -35.16 -2.43
C GLN A 181 -16.12 -33.70 -2.38
N LEU A 182 -17.28 -33.48 -1.74
CA LEU A 182 -17.95 -32.20 -1.47
C LEU A 182 -17.24 -31.29 -0.44
N THR A 183 -15.97 -31.56 -0.14
CA THR A 183 -15.24 -30.78 0.86
C THR A 183 -14.67 -29.51 0.21
N TYR A 184 -15.16 -28.35 0.64
CA TYR A 184 -14.65 -27.05 0.23
C TYR A 184 -13.46 -26.64 1.09
N VAL A 185 -12.47 -26.03 0.45
CA VAL A 185 -11.30 -25.48 1.13
C VAL A 185 -11.19 -24.00 0.83
N ILE A 186 -10.82 -23.25 1.86
CA ILE A 186 -10.70 -21.80 1.81
C ILE A 186 -9.25 -21.41 2.08
N ILE A 187 -8.73 -20.47 1.29
CA ILE A 187 -7.41 -19.89 1.53
C ILE A 187 -7.56 -18.80 2.59
N VAL A 188 -6.75 -18.92 3.64
CA VAL A 188 -6.83 -18.03 4.80
C VAL A 188 -5.61 -17.14 4.93
N HIS A 189 -4.44 -17.60 4.49
CA HIS A 189 -3.22 -16.82 4.58
C HIS A 189 -2.18 -17.33 3.56
N CYS A 190 -1.34 -16.44 3.04
CA CYS A 190 -0.26 -16.81 2.13
C CYS A 190 1.02 -16.09 2.53
N VAL A 191 2.10 -16.85 2.76
CA VAL A 191 3.41 -16.32 3.11
C VAL A 191 4.40 -16.62 1.99
N ALA A 192 5.04 -15.61 1.44
CA ALA A 192 6.18 -15.76 0.54
C ALA A 192 7.50 -15.64 1.31
N LEU A 193 8.40 -16.57 1.05
CA LEU A 193 9.81 -16.50 1.41
C LEU A 193 10.61 -16.29 0.12
N VAL A 194 11.67 -15.50 0.18
CA VAL A 194 12.45 -15.15 -1.00
C VAL A 194 13.90 -15.52 -0.82
N ASN A 195 14.48 -16.07 -1.88
CA ASN A 195 15.88 -16.44 -1.94
C ASN A 195 16.50 -15.94 -3.25
N SER A 196 17.81 -15.69 -3.21
CA SER A 196 18.62 -15.40 -4.39
C SER A 196 19.46 -16.61 -4.73
N ILE A 197 19.31 -17.14 -5.94
CA ILE A 197 19.95 -18.39 -6.37
C ILE A 197 20.48 -18.24 -7.79
N ASN A 198 21.77 -18.40 -7.97
CA ASN A 198 22.36 -18.58 -9.29
C ASN A 198 22.09 -20.00 -9.78
N HIS A 199 21.08 -20.16 -10.63
CA HIS A 199 20.68 -21.47 -11.14
C HIS A 199 21.65 -21.96 -12.21
N GLU A 200 22.33 -23.06 -11.93
CA GLU A 200 23.14 -23.77 -12.92
C GLU A 200 22.30 -24.78 -13.71
N TYR A 201 22.61 -24.91 -15.00
CA TYR A 201 21.99 -25.86 -15.92
C TYR A 201 22.98 -26.22 -17.03
N LYS A 202 22.87 -27.43 -17.60
CA LYS A 202 23.79 -27.90 -18.64
C LYS A 202 23.38 -27.40 -20.03
N GLU A 203 22.15 -27.71 -20.42
CA GLU A 203 21.53 -27.24 -21.66
C GLU A 203 20.14 -26.73 -21.34
N TRP A 204 19.75 -25.62 -21.98
CA TRP A 204 18.43 -25.03 -21.78
C TRP A 204 17.45 -25.55 -22.82
N ASP A 205 16.50 -26.37 -22.37
CA ASP A 205 15.32 -26.74 -23.16
C ASP A 205 14.16 -25.78 -22.83
N GLU A 206 13.59 -25.13 -23.85
CA GLU A 206 12.43 -24.25 -23.67
C GLU A 206 11.15 -25.01 -23.32
N LYS A 207 11.03 -26.29 -23.73
CA LYS A 207 9.83 -27.09 -23.49
C LYS A 207 9.83 -27.78 -22.13
N ASN A 208 11.01 -28.18 -21.64
CA ASN A 208 11.16 -28.80 -20.34
C ASN A 208 12.46 -28.34 -19.66
N PRO A 209 12.50 -27.10 -19.13
CA PRO A 209 13.71 -26.59 -18.50
C PRO A 209 14.04 -27.44 -17.26
N GLN A 210 15.32 -27.73 -17.07
CA GLN A 210 15.83 -28.50 -15.92
C GLN A 210 17.03 -27.76 -15.34
N VAL A 211 17.02 -27.51 -14.03
CA VAL A 211 18.12 -26.85 -13.30
C VAL A 211 18.69 -27.82 -12.27
N THR A 212 20.02 -27.82 -12.10
CA THR A 212 20.70 -28.74 -11.17
C THR A 212 20.57 -28.29 -9.72
N THR A 213 20.39 -27.00 -9.51
CA THR A 213 20.33 -26.34 -8.19
C THR A 213 19.06 -26.62 -7.41
N CYS A 214 18.02 -27.12 -8.08
CA CYS A 214 16.70 -27.23 -7.50
C CYS A 214 15.93 -28.34 -8.25
N ASN A 215 15.77 -29.50 -7.59
CA ASN A 215 15.15 -30.69 -8.14
C ASN A 215 13.85 -31.02 -7.39
N LYS A 216 12.89 -31.65 -8.08
CA LYS A 216 11.63 -32.17 -7.52
C LYS A 216 11.88 -33.16 -6.38
N ASP A 217 12.96 -33.93 -6.45
CA ASP A 217 13.26 -35.00 -5.49
C ASP A 217 13.84 -34.50 -4.16
N THR A 218 14.56 -33.37 -4.15
CA THR A 218 15.24 -32.90 -2.93
C THR A 218 14.34 -32.08 -1.99
N LYS A 219 13.11 -31.75 -2.40
CA LYS A 219 12.05 -30.98 -1.66
C LYS A 219 12.47 -29.64 -1.05
N ASN A 220 13.76 -29.37 -0.94
CA ASN A 220 14.40 -28.20 -0.36
C ASN A 220 15.53 -27.79 -1.27
N LEU A 221 15.72 -26.48 -1.38
CA LEU A 221 16.98 -25.88 -1.78
C LEU A 221 18.11 -26.50 -0.95
N ILE A 222 19.23 -26.85 -1.59
CA ILE A 222 20.42 -27.33 -0.90
C ILE A 222 20.99 -26.15 -0.09
N GLN A 223 20.43 -25.93 1.11
CA GLN A 223 20.86 -24.89 2.04
C GLN A 223 22.33 -25.12 2.38
N GLY A 224 23.21 -24.34 1.76
CA GLY A 224 24.66 -24.40 1.94
C GLY A 224 25.49 -24.35 0.66
N SER A 225 24.91 -24.57 -0.53
CA SER A 225 25.67 -24.61 -1.80
C SER A 225 25.23 -23.60 -2.86
N THR A 226 24.17 -22.82 -2.62
CA THR A 226 23.63 -21.90 -3.64
C THR A 226 24.33 -20.54 -3.55
N VAL A 227 25.10 -20.22 -4.58
CA VAL A 227 25.66 -18.88 -4.78
C VAL A 227 24.50 -17.92 -5.12
N PRO A 228 24.42 -16.71 -4.53
CA PRO A 228 23.36 -15.76 -4.85
C PRO A 228 23.47 -15.25 -6.30
N GLN A 229 22.32 -14.93 -6.90
CA GLN A 229 22.25 -14.43 -8.27
C GLN A 229 22.63 -12.95 -8.33
N GLU A 230 23.82 -12.65 -8.84
CA GLU A 230 24.24 -11.28 -9.11
C GLU A 230 23.44 -10.65 -10.25
N VAL A 231 23.16 -9.36 -10.12
CA VAL A 231 22.55 -8.50 -11.15
C VAL A 231 23.66 -7.82 -11.95
N ASP A 232 23.92 -8.32 -13.16
CA ASP A 232 24.89 -7.69 -14.06
C ASP A 232 24.51 -7.81 -15.54
N ALA A 233 25.04 -6.92 -16.36
CA ALA A 233 24.77 -6.90 -17.79
C ALA A 233 25.33 -8.17 -18.46
N GLY A 234 24.52 -8.80 -19.32
CA GLY A 234 24.88 -10.01 -20.03
C GLY A 234 24.63 -11.31 -19.27
N LYS A 235 24.37 -11.26 -17.95
CA LYS A 235 24.01 -12.44 -17.15
C LYS A 235 22.59 -12.91 -17.44
N GLU A 236 22.38 -14.21 -17.32
CA GLU A 236 21.07 -14.83 -17.40
C GLU A 236 20.53 -15.12 -16.00
N VAL A 237 19.25 -14.85 -15.80
CA VAL A 237 18.54 -15.08 -14.54
C VAL A 237 17.40 -16.04 -14.84
N VAL A 238 17.35 -17.13 -14.08
CA VAL A 238 16.23 -18.08 -14.11
C VAL A 238 15.35 -17.80 -12.91
N PHE A 239 14.05 -17.62 -13.14
CA PHE A 239 13.08 -17.50 -12.06
C PHE A 239 12.45 -18.83 -11.76
N THR A 240 12.37 -19.16 -10.48
CA THR A 240 11.78 -20.39 -9.99
C THR A 240 10.89 -20.11 -8.79
N TYR A 241 10.00 -21.05 -8.47
CA TYR A 241 9.21 -20.99 -7.26
C TYR A 241 8.90 -22.38 -6.73
N ASP A 242 8.56 -22.46 -5.46
CA ASP A 242 7.95 -23.65 -4.87
C ASP A 242 6.66 -23.28 -4.14
N VAL A 243 5.79 -24.27 -3.99
CA VAL A 243 4.52 -24.12 -3.29
C VAL A 243 4.39 -25.23 -2.28
N THR A 244 4.06 -24.85 -1.05
CA THR A 244 3.74 -25.78 0.04
C THR A 244 2.40 -25.40 0.65
N PHE A 245 1.54 -26.39 0.82
CA PHE A 245 0.23 -26.21 1.42
C PHE A 245 0.25 -26.65 2.89
N LYS A 246 -0.27 -25.81 3.78
CA LYS A 246 -0.38 -26.12 5.20
C LYS A 246 -1.80 -25.87 5.69
N GLU A 247 -2.35 -26.82 6.41
CA GLU A 247 -3.65 -26.67 7.06
C GLU A 247 -3.55 -25.71 8.27
N SER A 248 -4.57 -24.88 8.45
CA SER A 248 -4.64 -23.86 9.49
C SER A 248 -6.02 -23.82 10.14
N ASP A 249 -6.04 -23.53 11.43
CA ASP A 249 -7.26 -23.39 12.24
C ASP A 249 -7.92 -22.01 12.12
N ILE A 250 -7.35 -21.10 11.32
CA ILE A 250 -7.92 -19.76 11.10
C ILE A 250 -9.23 -19.91 10.31
N LYS A 251 -10.32 -19.37 10.84
CA LYS A 251 -11.61 -19.33 10.15
C LYS A 251 -11.62 -18.24 9.08
N TRP A 252 -12.42 -18.42 8.02
CA TRP A 252 -12.55 -17.45 6.93
C TRP A 252 -12.86 -16.01 7.41
N ALA A 253 -13.76 -15.86 8.39
CA ALA A 253 -14.16 -14.55 8.90
C ALA A 253 -12.99 -13.74 9.52
N SER A 254 -12.00 -14.42 10.10
CA SER A 254 -10.82 -13.82 10.75
C SER A 254 -9.60 -13.78 9.83
N ARG A 255 -9.73 -14.16 8.55
CA ARG A 255 -8.58 -14.26 7.63
C ARG A 255 -7.89 -12.92 7.37
N TRP A 256 -8.62 -11.81 7.56
CA TRP A 256 -8.09 -10.45 7.39
C TRP A 256 -7.36 -9.90 8.63
N ASP A 257 -7.57 -10.48 9.81
CA ASP A 257 -7.05 -9.94 11.08
C ASP A 257 -5.52 -9.85 11.09
N THR A 258 -4.84 -10.82 10.46
CA THR A 258 -3.36 -10.83 10.36
C THR A 258 -2.84 -9.68 9.49
N TYR A 259 -3.59 -9.28 8.46
CA TYR A 259 -3.20 -8.23 7.53
C TYR A 259 -3.48 -6.83 8.06
N LEU A 260 -4.53 -6.67 8.87
CA LEU A 260 -4.83 -5.40 9.54
C LEU A 260 -3.76 -4.99 10.56
N LEU A 261 -3.00 -5.98 11.06
CA LEU A 261 -1.89 -5.78 11.99
C LEU A 261 -0.53 -5.59 11.28
N MET A 262 -0.49 -5.65 9.95
CA MET A 262 0.72 -5.36 9.19
C MET A 262 0.92 -3.84 9.15
N ASN A 263 1.91 -3.35 9.88
CA ASN A 263 2.30 -1.96 9.82
C ASN A 263 3.12 -1.72 8.55
N ASP A 264 2.61 -0.89 7.64
CA ASP A 264 3.45 -0.20 6.68
C ASP A 264 4.15 0.94 7.44
N ASP A 265 5.46 0.81 7.68
CA ASP A 265 6.28 1.79 8.40
C ASP A 265 6.52 3.09 7.57
N GLN A 266 5.51 3.59 6.84
CA GLN A 266 5.57 4.82 6.06
C GLN A 266 4.81 5.95 6.76
N ILE A 267 5.54 6.84 7.41
CA ILE A 267 4.96 8.14 7.79
C ILE A 267 4.74 8.91 6.49
N HIS A 268 3.48 9.07 6.08
CA HIS A 268 3.09 9.87 4.92
C HIS A 268 3.28 11.37 5.21
N TRP A 269 4.53 11.81 5.36
CA TRP A 269 4.89 13.20 5.62
C TRP A 269 4.28 14.16 4.60
N PHE A 270 4.03 13.72 3.37
CA PHE A 270 3.32 14.50 2.37
C PHE A 270 1.89 14.89 2.80
N SER A 271 1.12 13.94 3.36
CA SER A 271 -0.23 14.21 3.85
C SER A 271 -0.22 15.15 5.06
N ILE A 272 0.78 15.04 5.92
CA ILE A 272 0.98 15.94 7.08
C ILE A 272 1.35 17.35 6.61
N ILE A 273 2.26 17.49 5.65
CA ILE A 273 2.65 18.79 5.08
C ILE A 273 1.46 19.42 4.35
N ASN A 274 0.72 18.63 3.58
CA ASN A 274 -0.46 19.11 2.84
C ASN A 274 -1.55 19.59 3.81
N SER A 275 -1.85 18.85 4.87
CA SER A 275 -2.84 19.28 5.87
C SER A 275 -2.35 20.52 6.64
N LEU A 276 -1.06 20.60 6.98
CA LEU A 276 -0.47 21.76 7.64
C LEU A 276 -0.54 23.01 6.76
N MET A 277 -0.26 22.90 5.46
CA MET A 277 -0.39 24.03 4.52
C MET A 277 -1.83 24.54 4.44
N ILE A 278 -2.82 23.65 4.38
CA ILE A 278 -4.24 24.03 4.34
C ILE A 278 -4.64 24.76 5.62
N VAL A 279 -4.21 24.26 6.80
CA VAL A 279 -4.52 24.90 8.09
C VAL A 279 -3.87 26.28 8.19
N LEU A 280 -2.62 26.44 7.75
CA LEU A 280 -1.95 27.75 7.73
C LEU A 280 -2.66 28.73 6.80
N PHE A 281 -3.09 28.27 5.63
CA PHE A 281 -3.81 29.11 4.68
C PHE A 281 -5.19 29.55 5.21
N LEU A 282 -5.98 28.62 5.74
CA LEU A 282 -7.30 28.91 6.32
C LEU A 282 -7.20 29.83 7.54
N SER A 283 -6.23 29.59 8.43
CA SER A 283 -6.02 30.48 9.60
C SER A 283 -5.56 31.87 9.18
N GLY A 284 -4.70 32.01 8.16
CA GLY A 284 -4.32 33.30 7.59
C GLY A 284 -5.52 34.05 6.98
N MET A 285 -6.41 33.36 6.27
CA MET A 285 -7.63 33.95 5.72
C MET A 285 -8.58 34.43 6.83
N VAL A 286 -8.79 33.62 7.88
CA VAL A 286 -9.62 34.02 9.03
C VAL A 286 -9.01 35.22 9.75
N ALA A 287 -7.68 35.23 9.97
CA ALA A 287 -6.99 36.35 10.59
C ALA A 287 -7.11 37.64 9.76
N MET A 288 -7.03 37.55 8.43
CA MET A 288 -7.23 38.71 7.54
C MET A 288 -8.67 39.26 7.63
N ILE A 289 -9.67 38.37 7.65
CA ILE A 289 -11.08 38.78 7.81
C ILE A 289 -11.27 39.45 9.16
N MET A 290 -10.81 38.82 10.24
CA MET A 290 -10.91 39.35 11.60
C MET A 290 -10.20 40.70 11.72
N MET A 291 -9.00 40.85 11.16
CA MET A 291 -8.25 42.10 11.20
C MET A 291 -8.97 43.20 10.40
N ARG A 292 -9.52 42.88 9.22
CA ARG A 292 -10.33 43.84 8.44
C ARG A 292 -11.59 44.28 9.18
N THR A 293 -12.28 43.36 9.86
CA THR A 293 -13.47 43.71 10.65
C THR A 293 -13.10 44.55 11.86
N LEU A 294 -12.03 44.21 12.59
CA LEU A 294 -11.58 44.95 13.78
C LEU A 294 -11.17 46.39 13.43
N TYR A 295 -10.37 46.57 12.37
CA TYR A 295 -9.98 47.91 11.94
C TYR A 295 -11.18 48.76 11.50
N LYS A 296 -12.15 48.15 10.81
CA LYS A 296 -13.38 48.85 10.41
C LYS A 296 -14.23 49.24 11.61
N ASP A 297 -14.39 48.34 12.59
CA ASP A 297 -15.15 48.64 13.81
C ASP A 297 -14.47 49.73 14.63
N ILE A 298 -13.16 49.66 14.88
CA ILE A 298 -12.42 50.70 15.61
C ILE A 298 -12.58 52.07 14.93
N ALA A 299 -12.45 52.12 13.59
CA ALA A 299 -12.63 53.36 12.84
C ALA A 299 -14.06 53.93 13.01
N ASN A 300 -15.07 53.07 13.07
CA ASN A 300 -16.47 53.47 13.25
C ASN A 300 -16.75 53.94 14.69
N TYR A 301 -16.22 53.24 15.70
CA TYR A 301 -16.34 53.63 17.11
C TYR A 301 -15.67 54.98 17.39
N ASN A 302 -14.46 55.19 16.86
CA ASN A 302 -13.78 56.48 17.01
C ASN A 302 -14.57 57.64 16.37
N GLN A 303 -15.28 57.39 15.27
CA GLN A 303 -16.15 58.40 14.66
C GLN A 303 -17.36 58.72 15.52
N LEU A 304 -18.03 57.70 16.08
CA LEU A 304 -19.16 57.89 16.98
C LEU A 304 -18.76 58.65 18.25
N GLU A 305 -17.61 58.32 18.84
CA GLU A 305 -17.09 59.02 20.02
C GLU A 305 -16.86 60.52 19.73
N THR A 306 -16.23 60.88 18.61
CA THR A 306 -16.12 62.29 18.20
C THR A 306 -17.47 62.95 17.90
N GLN A 307 -18.47 62.19 17.45
CA GLN A 307 -19.80 62.74 17.15
C GLN A 307 -20.61 62.98 18.44
N ASP A 308 -20.52 62.06 19.39
CA ASP A 308 -21.12 62.18 20.73
C ASP A 308 -20.45 63.33 21.51
N GLU A 309 -19.12 63.47 21.45
CA GLU A 309 -18.41 64.64 22.01
C GLU A 309 -18.91 65.96 21.40
N ALA A 310 -19.04 66.04 20.07
CA ALA A 310 -19.58 67.22 19.40
C ALA A 310 -21.06 67.50 19.76
N GLN A 311 -21.85 66.45 19.99
CA GLN A 311 -23.25 66.57 20.41
C GLN A 311 -23.37 66.99 21.89
N GLU A 312 -22.45 66.56 22.75
CA GLU A 312 -22.37 67.03 24.14
C GLU A 312 -21.96 68.50 24.24
N GLU A 313 -21.09 68.99 23.36
CA GLU A 313 -20.73 70.41 23.29
C GLU A 313 -21.86 71.30 22.77
N THR A 314 -22.75 70.75 21.93
CA THR A 314 -23.88 71.49 21.33
C THR A 314 -25.22 71.31 22.06
N GLY A 315 -25.28 70.44 23.06
CA GLY A 315 -26.51 70.08 23.79
C GLY A 315 -26.83 70.95 25.01
N TRP A 316 -27.40 70.32 26.05
CA TRP A 316 -27.91 70.97 27.27
C TRP A 316 -26.88 71.82 28.04
N LYS A 317 -25.57 71.61 27.81
CA LYS A 317 -24.49 72.44 28.35
C LYS A 317 -24.55 73.89 27.85
N LEU A 318 -24.93 74.14 26.60
CA LEU A 318 -25.16 75.50 26.09
C LEU A 318 -26.42 76.13 26.70
N VAL A 319 -27.46 75.31 26.96
CA VAL A 319 -28.73 75.77 27.55
C VAL A 319 -28.55 76.21 29.00
N HIS A 320 -27.65 75.58 29.77
CA HIS A 320 -27.38 75.99 31.15
C HIS A 320 -26.77 77.41 31.25
N GLY A 321 -26.06 77.88 30.21
CA GLY A 321 -25.54 79.25 30.13
C GLY A 321 -26.58 80.30 29.75
N ASP A 322 -27.65 79.90 29.07
CA ASP A 322 -28.71 80.81 28.59
C ASP A 322 -29.77 81.13 29.66
N VAL A 323 -29.93 80.28 30.69
CA VAL A 323 -30.84 80.55 31.84
C VAL A 323 -30.43 81.79 32.63
N PHE A 324 -29.16 82.21 32.55
CA PHE A 324 -28.63 83.40 33.25
C PHE A 324 -28.37 84.59 32.31
N ARG A 325 -28.73 84.53 31.03
CA ARG A 325 -28.62 85.71 30.15
C ARG A 325 -29.68 86.73 30.53
N ALA A 326 -29.23 87.94 30.89
CA ALA A 326 -30.13 89.06 31.05
C ALA A 326 -30.86 89.35 29.72
N PRO A 327 -32.20 89.50 29.72
CA PRO A 327 -32.94 89.83 28.52
C PRO A 327 -32.51 91.21 28.00
N ILE A 328 -32.40 91.35 26.68
CA ILE A 328 -31.87 92.54 25.98
C ILE A 328 -32.59 93.84 26.41
N ASN A 329 -33.85 93.75 26.80
CA ASN A 329 -34.67 94.88 27.24
C ASN A 329 -35.18 94.72 28.68
N TYR A 330 -34.28 94.45 29.65
CA TYR A 330 -34.65 94.29 31.06
C TYR A 330 -35.36 95.51 31.67
N GLY A 331 -35.15 96.71 31.12
CA GLY A 331 -35.78 97.95 31.61
C GLY A 331 -37.30 98.08 31.40
N LEU A 332 -37.91 97.23 30.56
CA LEU A 332 -39.36 97.20 30.36
C LEU A 332 -40.13 96.40 31.43
N LEU A 333 -39.41 95.65 32.27
CA LEU A 333 -39.98 94.76 33.29
C LEU A 333 -39.99 95.39 34.70
N CYS A 334 -39.61 96.66 34.82
CA CYS A 334 -39.63 97.39 36.09
C CYS A 334 -40.99 98.07 36.26
N VAL A 335 -41.80 97.61 37.23
CA VAL A 335 -42.97 98.36 37.72
C VAL A 335 -42.49 99.35 38.78
N TYR A 336 -42.86 100.62 38.65
CA TYR A 336 -42.63 101.67 39.67
C TYR A 336 -43.89 101.86 40.51
#